data_AF-A0A9D3YUW8-F1
#
_entry.id   AF-A0A9D3YUW8-F1
#
_cell.length_a   1.000
_cell.length_b   1.000
_cell.length_c   1.000
_cell.angle_alpha   90.00
_cell.angle_beta   90.00
_cell.angle_gamma   90.00
#
_symmetry.space_group_name_H-M   'P 1'
#
loop_
_entity.id
_entity.type
_entity.pdbx_description
1 polymer ?
#
loop_
_entity_poly.entity_id
_entity_poly.type
_entity_poly.pdbx_seq_one_letter_code
_entity_poly.pdbx_strand_id
1 'polypeptide(L)' 'MALNIRMNLHRSDWKTRKFNRSPVAAHFSKSGHSFDNIILNCIEANTQWSDEQRKSRETYWIMRLNTLAPYGINKNDS' A
#
# COMPACT_ATOMS: atom_id res chain seq x y z
N MET A 1 -6.65 -12.33 1.13
CA MET A 1 -6.28 -12.05 -0.28
C MET A 1 -4.79 -12.33 -0.46
N ALA A 2 -4.40 -13.03 -1.54
CA ALA A 2 -2.99 -13.31 -1.81
C ALA A 2 -2.21 -12.05 -2.25
N LEU A 3 -0.90 -12.01 -1.96
CA LEU A 3 -0.04 -10.85 -2.20
C LEU A 3 0.05 -10.47 -3.68
N ASN A 4 0.17 -11.46 -4.56
CA ASN A 4 0.22 -11.26 -6.02
C ASN A 4 -1.05 -10.56 -6.54
N ILE A 5 -2.23 -10.92 -6.02
CA ILE A 5 -3.49 -10.29 -6.38
C ILE A 5 -3.50 -8.81 -5.95
N ARG A 6 -3.08 -8.51 -4.71
CA ARG A 6 -3.02 -7.13 -4.20
C ARG A 6 -2.08 -6.26 -5.03
N MET A 7 -0.91 -6.78 -5.41
CA MET A 7 0.03 -6.06 -6.27
C MET A 7 -0.49 -5.83 -7.68
N ASN A 8 -1.18 -6.82 -8.26
CA ASN A 8 -1.81 -6.67 -9.57
C ASN A 8 -2.94 -5.63 -9.56
N LEU A 9 -3.70 -5.52 -8.47
CA LEU A 9 -4.71 -4.47 -8.31
C LEU A 9 -4.06 -3.08 -8.31
N HIS A 10 -2.98 -2.88 -7.53
CA HIS A 10 -2.24 -1.62 -7.55
C HIS A 10 -1.64 -1.28 -8.92
N ARG A 11 -1.06 -2.28 -9.62
CA ARG A 11 -0.54 -2.10 -10.98
C ARG A 11 -1.65 -1.73 -11.97
N SER A 12 -2.82 -2.36 -11.84
CA SER A 12 -4.00 -2.06 -12.67
C SER A 12 -4.51 -0.64 -12.42
N ASP A 13 -4.59 -0.21 -11.16
CA ASP A 13 -4.94 1.18 -10.80
C ASP A 13 -3.98 2.20 -11.41
N TRP A 14 -2.68 1.90 -11.35
CA TRP A 14 -1.65 2.74 -11.94
C TRP A 14 -1.78 2.83 -13.46
N LYS A 15 -1.88 1.68 -14.15
CA LYS A 15 -2.05 1.63 -15.61
C LYS A 15 -3.33 2.32 -16.08
N THR A 16 -4.42 2.17 -15.34
CA THR A 16 -5.74 2.76 -15.66
C THR A 16 -5.94 4.16 -15.08
N ARG A 17 -4.89 4.76 -14.51
CA ARG A 17 -4.85 6.13 -13.98
C ARG A 17 -5.88 6.43 -12.88
N LYS A 18 -6.23 5.43 -12.07
CA LYS A 18 -7.21 5.57 -10.98
C LYS A 18 -6.54 6.06 -9.70
N PHE A 19 -5.95 7.24 -9.77
CA PHE A 19 -5.10 7.81 -8.71
C PHE A 19 -5.89 8.32 -7.50
N ASN A 20 -7.15 8.73 -7.69
CA ASN A 20 -8.02 9.18 -6.61
C ASN A 20 -8.32 8.08 -5.57
N ARG A 21 -8.49 6.83 -6.03
CA ARG A 21 -8.84 5.67 -5.18
C ARG A 21 -7.63 4.93 -4.60
N SER A 22 -6.44 5.21 -5.09
CA SER A 22 -5.25 4.41 -4.79
C SER A 22 -4.05 5.35 -4.54
N PRO A 23 -3.72 5.63 -3.27
CA PRO A 23 -2.55 6.42 -2.91
C PRO A 23 -1.26 5.84 -3.50
N VAL A 24 -1.19 4.52 -3.59
CA VAL A 24 -0.11 3.77 -4.25
C VAL A 24 -0.01 4.17 -5.72
N ALA A 25 -1.11 4.07 -6.48
CA ALA A 25 -1.11 4.45 -7.89
C ALA A 25 -0.79 5.94 -8.11
N ALA A 26 -1.27 6.81 -7.22
CA ALA A 26 -0.98 8.24 -7.25
C ALA A 26 0.48 8.57 -6.96
N HIS A 27 1.12 7.83 -6.05
CA HIS A 27 2.55 7.98 -5.79
C HIS A 27 3.37 7.55 -7.00
N PHE A 28 3.08 6.37 -7.56
CA PHE A 28 3.84 5.82 -8.69
C PHE A 28 3.54 6.49 -10.05
N SER A 29 2.68 7.50 -10.09
CA SER A 29 2.50 8.35 -11.28
C SER A 29 3.39 9.60 -11.27
N LYS A 30 4.10 9.87 -10.17
CA LYS A 30 5.03 10.99 -10.06
C LYS A 30 6.32 10.72 -10.84
N SER A 31 6.93 11.79 -11.36
CA SER A 31 8.22 11.71 -12.05
C SER A 31 9.28 11.07 -11.16
N GLY A 32 10.03 10.09 -11.68
CA GLY A 32 11.06 9.35 -10.93
C GLY A 32 10.54 8.21 -10.04
N HIS A 33 9.22 8.05 -9.89
CA HIS A 33 8.61 7.02 -9.07
C HIS A 33 7.86 5.98 -9.93
N SER A 34 8.51 5.30 -10.87
CA SER A 34 7.83 4.29 -11.70
C SER A 34 7.41 3.06 -10.88
N PHE A 35 6.24 2.50 -11.17
CA PHE A 35 5.79 1.23 -10.59
C PHE A 35 6.68 0.03 -10.99
N ASP A 36 7.47 0.16 -12.06
CA ASP A 36 8.41 -0.89 -12.45
C ASP A 36 9.66 -0.94 -11.55
N ASN A 37 9.88 0.11 -10.74
CA ASN A 37 11.02 0.22 -9.82
C ASN A 37 10.58 -0.03 -8.36
N ILE A 38 9.83 -1.11 -8.12
CA ILE A 38 9.33 -1.46 -6.79
C ILE A 38 10.10 -2.62 -6.17
N ILE A 39 10.32 -2.54 -4.85
CA ILE A 39 10.78 -3.65 -4.03
C ILE A 39 9.68 -3.95 -3.01
N LEU A 40 9.32 -5.23 -2.88
CA LEU A 40 8.31 -5.69 -1.95
C LEU A 40 8.99 -6.47 -0.83
N ASN A 41 8.70 -6.09 0.41
CA ASN A 41 9.16 -6.80 1.59
C ASN A 41 7.99 -7.08 2.53
N CYS A 42 7.89 -8.32 3.01
CA CYS A 42 6.87 -8.72 3.97
C CYS A 42 7.34 -8.37 5.38
N ILE A 43 6.55 -7.58 6.12
CA ILE A 43 6.88 -7.17 7.49
C ILE A 43 6.35 -8.18 8.52
N GLU A 44 5.13 -8.69 8.31
CA GLU A 44 4.49 -9.64 9.22
C GLU A 44 3.47 -10.48 8.44
N ALA A 45 3.35 -11.77 8.78
CA ALA A 45 2.39 -12.68 8.18
C ALA A 45 1.72 -13.54 9.24
N ASN A 46 0.39 -13.59 9.23
CA ASN A 46 -0.41 -14.45 10.09
C ASN A 46 -1.70 -14.85 9.35
N THR A 47 -1.91 -16.15 9.18
CA THR A 47 -3.06 -16.69 8.44
C THR A 47 -4.31 -16.86 9.31
N GLN A 48 -4.21 -16.64 10.62
CA GLN A 48 -5.29 -16.83 11.59
C GLN A 48 -5.98 -15.52 11.98
N TRP A 49 -5.52 -14.38 11.48
CA TRP A 49 -6.12 -13.10 11.81
C TRP A 49 -7.47 -12.89 11.16
N SER A 50 -8.40 -12.33 11.95
CA SER A 50 -9.59 -11.68 11.41
C SER A 50 -9.22 -10.42 10.63
N ASP A 51 -10.18 -9.88 9.87
CA ASP A 51 -9.96 -8.62 9.15
C ASP A 51 -9.70 -7.45 10.10
N GLU A 52 -10.34 -7.41 11.27
CA GLU A 52 -10.12 -6.39 12.30
C GLU A 52 -8.71 -6.47 12.87
N GLN A 53 -8.24 -7.68 13.21
CA GLN A 53 -6.89 -7.90 13.70
C GLN A 53 -5.86 -7.52 12.63
N ARG A 54 -6.05 -7.97 11.40
CA ARG A 54 -5.18 -7.62 10.26
C ARG A 54 -5.12 -6.11 10.04
N LYS A 55 -6.27 -5.41 10.08
CA LYS A 55 -6.34 -3.94 9.95
C LYS A 55 -5.66 -3.23 11.12
N SER A 56 -5.90 -3.67 12.36
CA SER A 56 -5.25 -3.12 13.55
C SER A 56 -3.72 -3.23 13.45
N ARG A 57 -3.21 -4.37 12.96
CA ARG A 57 -1.78 -4.58 12.72
C ARG A 57 -1.24 -3.75 11.55
N GLU A 58 -2.00 -3.60 10.47
CA GLU A 58 -1.67 -2.68 9.37
C GLU A 58 -1.53 -1.24 9.87
N THR A 59 -2.47 -0.75 10.70
CA THR A 59 -2.39 0.57 11.34
C THR A 59 -1.17 0.69 12.25
N TYR A 60 -0.90 -0.33 13.06
CA TYR A 60 0.29 -0.35 13.92
C TYR A 60 1.57 -0.15 13.10
N TRP A 61 1.74 -0.89 11.99
CA TRP A 61 2.94 -0.78 11.15
C TRP A 61 3.03 0.55 10.41
N ILE A 62 1.91 1.10 9.95
CA ILE A 62 1.87 2.44 9.34
C ILE A 62 2.42 3.49 10.30
N MET A 63 1.98 3.47 11.55
CA MET A 63 2.43 4.41 12.58
C MET A 63 3.88 4.13 13.00
N ARG A 64 4.23 2.85 13.22
CA ARG A 64 5.55 2.43 13.68
C ARG A 64 6.66 2.76 12.68
N LEU A 65 6.37 2.65 11.38
CA LEU A 65 7.31 2.91 10.29
C LEU A 65 7.17 4.33 9.71
N ASN A 66 6.27 5.15 10.26
CA ASN A 66 6.00 6.51 9.81
C ASN A 66 5.72 6.61 8.30
N THR A 67 4.85 5.74 7.77
CA THR A 67 4.55 5.68 6.33
C THR A 67 3.38 6.57 5.92
N LEU A 68 2.88 7.44 6.81
CA LEU A 68 1.87 8.44 6.48
C LEU A 68 2.46 9.58 5.65
N ALA A 69 1.68 10.11 4.71
CA ALA A 69 2.03 11.32 3.98
C ALA A 69 2.27 12.50 4.95
N PRO A 70 3.29 13.35 4.72
CA PRO A 70 4.15 13.41 3.53
C PRO A 70 5.36 12.46 3.56
N TYR A 71 5.62 11.79 4.68
CA TYR A 71 6.82 10.96 4.88
C TYR A 71 6.73 9.57 4.23
N GLY A 72 5.51 9.10 3.95
CA GLY A 72 5.24 7.91 3.17
C GLY A 72 4.00 8.02 2.27
N ILE A 73 3.47 6.86 1.86
CA ILE A 73 2.41 6.75 0.84
C ILE A 73 1.01 6.63 1.47
N ASN A 74 0.91 6.16 2.71
CA ASN A 74 -0.38 5.96 3.38
C ASN A 74 -1.06 7.31 3.64
N LYS A 75 -2.39 7.34 3.45
CA LYS A 75 -3.21 8.49 3.84
C LYS A 75 -3.67 8.31 5.29
N ASN A 76 -3.84 9.44 5.98
CA ASN A 76 -4.47 9.43 7.28
C ASN A 76 -5.99 9.43 7.06
N ASP A 77 -6.65 8.31 7.37
CA ASP A 77 -8.11 8.16 7.25
C ASP A 77 -8.80 8.70 8.53
N SER A 78 -8.37 9.88 9.00
CA SER A 78 -9.03 10.59 10.13
C SER A 78 -10.40 11.12 9.74
#